data_AF-A0A2V6Q299-F1
#
_entry.id   AF-A0A2V6Q299-F1
#
_cell.length_a   1.000
_cell.length_b   1.000
_cell.length_c   1.000
_cell.angle_alpha   90.00
_cell.angle_beta   90.00
_cell.angle_gamma   90.00
#
_symmetry.space_group_name_H-M   'P 1'
#
loop_
_entity.id
_entity.type
_entity.pdbx_description
1 polymer ?
#
loop_
_entity_poly.entity_id
_entity_poly.type
_entity_poly.pdbx_seq_one_letter_code
_entity_poly.pdbx_strand_id
1 'polypeptide(L)'
;MTPYLTIALTSLVAYLVAVRRLGMRPSDLPRAVAGVAGSLGTGVIFTLVNLAAAGALVLGLRALTGRFFTLYSLDDVVWLVVSLLQGWLWRLWRDAPRPRAPVS
;
A
#
# COMPACT_ATOMS: atom_id res chain seq x y z
N MET A 1 12.15 -25.40 -5.18
CA MET A 1 12.10 -24.52 -6.37
C MET A 1 10.65 -24.38 -6.88
N THR A 2 9.70 -23.97 -6.04
CA THR A 2 8.25 -24.16 -6.28
C THR A 2 7.38 -22.89 -6.24
N PRO A 3 7.58 -21.88 -5.37
CA PRO A 3 6.63 -20.76 -5.28
C PRO A 3 6.72 -19.78 -6.46
N TYR A 4 7.93 -19.54 -6.98
CA TYR A 4 8.13 -18.60 -8.09
C TYR A 4 7.45 -19.03 -9.39
N LEU A 5 7.43 -20.34 -9.67
CA LEU A 5 6.76 -20.90 -10.84
C LEU A 5 5.24 -20.73 -10.73
N THR A 6 4.67 -20.98 -9.55
CA THR A 6 3.25 -20.75 -9.27
C THR A 6 2.88 -19.28 -9.43
N ILE A 7 3.70 -18.36 -8.89
CA ILE A 7 3.49 -16.91 -9.02
C ILE A 7 3.57 -16.48 -10.50
N ALA A 8 4.56 -16.97 -11.25
CA ALA A 8 4.70 -16.66 -12.66
C ALA A 8 3.51 -17.19 -13.47
N LEU A 9 3.06 -18.42 -13.22
CA LEU A 9 1.95 -19.04 -13.93
C LEU A 9 0.62 -18.33 -13.62
N THR A 10 0.35 -18.04 -12.34
CA THR A 10 -0.85 -17.30 -11.93
C THR A 10 -0.88 -15.88 -12.50
N SER A 11 0.26 -15.18 -12.49
CA SER A 11 0.40 -13.85 -13.12
C SER A 11 0.16 -13.91 -14.63
N LEU A 12 0.70 -14.93 -15.31
CA LEU A 12 0.51 -15.15 -16.74
C LEU A 12 -0.96 -15.45 -17.06
N VAL A 13 -1.62 -16.33 -16.30
CA VAL A 13 -3.04 -16.65 -16.47
C VAL A 13 -3.89 -15.40 -16.27
N ALA A 14 -3.64 -14.62 -15.21
CA ALA A 14 -4.34 -13.36 -14.97
C ALA A 14 -4.15 -12.37 -16.13
N TYR A 15 -2.93 -12.23 -16.63
CA TYR A 15 -2.63 -11.39 -17.80
C TYR A 15 -3.38 -11.85 -19.06
N LEU A 16 -3.35 -13.15 -19.36
CA LEU A 16 -4.05 -13.70 -20.52
C LEU A 16 -5.57 -13.51 -20.42
N VAL A 17 -6.15 -13.68 -19.23
CA VAL A 17 -7.57 -13.41 -18.99
C VAL A 17 -7.86 -11.92 -19.18
N ALA A 18 -7.05 -11.03 -18.62
CA ALA A 18 -7.22 -9.58 -18.76
C ALA A 18 -7.22 -9.13 -20.24
N VAL A 19 -6.26 -9.61 -21.03
CA VAL A 19 -6.13 -9.22 -22.44
C VAL A 19 -7.18 -9.90 -23.32
N ARG A 20 -7.40 -11.22 -23.16
CA ARG A 20 -8.25 -12.00 -24.07
C ARG A 20 -9.74 -11.99 -23.71
N ARG A 21 -10.08 -11.84 -22.43
CA ARG A 21 -11.47 -11.90 -21.95
C ARG A 21 -12.01 -10.53 -21.54
N LEU A 22 -11.18 -9.66 -20.97
CA LEU A 22 -11.61 -8.36 -20.45
C LEU A 22 -11.32 -7.19 -21.40
N GLY A 23 -10.67 -7.45 -22.54
CA GLY A 23 -10.38 -6.44 -23.56
C GLY A 23 -9.35 -5.39 -23.13
N MET A 24 -8.58 -5.65 -22.06
CA MET A 24 -7.52 -4.75 -21.61
C MET A 24 -6.38 -4.72 -22.64
N ARG A 25 -5.81 -3.54 -22.88
CA ARG A 25 -4.71 -3.40 -23.83
C ARG A 25 -3.37 -3.69 -23.15
N PRO A 26 -2.48 -4.49 -23.76
CA PRO A 26 -1.13 -4.70 -23.24
C PRO A 26 -0.34 -3.41 -23.04
N SER A 27 -0.62 -2.38 -23.85
CA SER A 27 -0.01 -1.04 -23.75
C SER A 27 -0.32 -0.31 -22.43
N ASP A 28 -1.36 -0.72 -21.71
CA ASP A 28 -1.76 -0.10 -20.45
C ASP A 28 -1.00 -0.68 -19.25
N LEU A 29 -0.29 -1.81 -19.45
CA LEU A 29 0.45 -2.51 -18.40
C LEU A 29 1.55 -1.64 -17.76
N PRO A 30 2.39 -0.90 -18.51
CA PRO A 30 3.40 -0.01 -17.90
C PRO A 30 2.77 1.07 -17.02
N ARG A 31 1.62 1.61 -17.42
CA ARG A 31 0.88 2.61 -16.63
C ARG A 31 0.33 2.01 -15.34
N ALA A 32 -0.19 0.78 -15.41
CA ALA A 32 -0.65 0.05 -14.23
C ALA A 32 0.51 -0.23 -13.26
N VAL A 33 1.66 -0.68 -13.77
CA VAL A 33 2.87 -0.92 -12.97
C VAL A 33 3.38 0.36 -12.31
N ALA A 34 3.45 1.47 -13.05
CA ALA A 34 3.82 2.77 -12.48
C ALA A 34 2.85 3.22 -11.38
N GLY A 35 1.55 2.93 -11.56
CA GLY A 35 0.53 3.18 -10.55
C GLY A 35 0.73 2.35 -9.27
N VAL A 36 1.09 1.08 -9.40
CA VAL A 36 1.43 0.21 -8.26
C VAL A 36 2.69 0.69 -7.58
N ALA A 37 3.76 1.02 -8.33
CA ALA A 37 4.99 1.57 -7.78
C ALA A 37 4.75 2.88 -6.99
N GLY A 38 3.88 3.76 -7.50
CA GLY A 38 3.46 4.96 -6.77
C GLY A 38 2.70 4.65 -5.46
N SER A 39 1.85 3.62 -5.46
CA SER A 39 1.18 3.13 -4.24
C SER A 39 2.16 2.51 -3.24
N LEU A 40 3.17 1.78 -3.71
CA LEU A 40 4.23 1.26 -2.84
C LEU A 40 5.06 2.40 -2.24
N GLY A 41 5.45 3.39 -3.04
CA GLY A 41 6.21 4.55 -2.56
C GLY A 41 5.43 5.37 -1.51
N THR A 42 4.13 5.56 -1.73
CA THR A 42 3.26 6.19 -0.71
C THR A 42 3.09 5.30 0.52
N GLY A 43 3.02 3.98 0.35
CA GLY A 43 3.04 3.03 1.47
C GLY A 43 4.30 3.14 2.32
N VAL A 44 5.47 3.33 1.72
CA VAL A 44 6.74 3.59 2.44
C VAL A 44 6.67 4.89 3.24
N ILE A 45 6.00 5.93 2.73
CA ILE A 45 5.80 7.18 3.48
C ILE A 45 4.92 6.90 4.72
N PHE A 46 3.82 6.16 4.56
CA PHE A 46 2.96 5.76 5.68
C PHE A 46 3.71 4.90 6.70
N THR A 47 4.54 3.97 6.25
CA THR A 47 5.49 3.23 7.08
C THR A 47 6.32 4.20 7.92
N LEU A 48 7.01 5.17 7.33
CA LEU A 48 7.83 6.13 8.09
C LEU A 48 7.00 6.96 9.09
N VAL A 49 5.81 7.42 8.68
CA VAL A 49 4.90 8.20 9.54
C VAL A 49 4.39 7.37 10.71
N ASN A 50 3.97 6.13 10.46
CA ASN A 50 3.50 5.21 11.49
C ASN A 50 4.62 4.87 12.48
N LEU A 51 5.86 4.72 11.99
CA LEU A 51 7.03 4.47 12.84
C LEU A 51 7.28 5.66 13.77
N ALA A 52 7.28 6.87 13.22
CA ALA A 52 7.44 8.09 14.00
C ALA A 52 6.33 8.27 15.03
N ALA A 53 5.06 8.04 14.64
CA ALA A 53 3.91 8.13 15.52
C ALA A 53 3.98 7.10 16.67
N ALA A 54 4.33 5.87 16.35
CA ALA A 54 4.53 4.82 17.35
C ALA A 54 5.68 5.14 18.31
N GLY A 55 6.80 5.62 17.79
CA GLY A 55 7.94 6.07 18.60
C GLY A 55 7.55 7.20 19.55
N ALA A 56 6.84 8.21 19.05
CA ALA A 56 6.34 9.32 19.85
C ALA A 56 5.37 8.84 20.96
N LEU A 57 4.47 7.90 20.63
CA LEU A 57 3.55 7.29 21.59
C LEU A 57 4.30 6.55 22.71
N VAL A 58 5.28 5.72 22.35
CA VAL A 58 6.10 4.98 23.32
C VAL A 58 6.87 5.93 24.23
N LEU A 59 7.48 6.98 23.67
CA LEU A 59 8.19 7.99 24.45
C LEU A 59 7.24 8.76 25.38
N GLY A 60 6.05 9.13 24.91
CA GLY A 60 5.03 9.80 25.73
C GLY A 60 4.52 8.92 26.87
N LEU A 61 4.20 7.65 26.59
CA LEU A 61 3.79 6.69 27.62
C LEU A 61 4.91 6.46 28.64
N ARG A 62 6.16 6.36 28.20
CA ARG A 62 7.31 6.24 29.09
C ARG A 62 7.48 7.46 29.97
N ALA A 63 7.32 8.67 29.42
CA ALA A 63 7.40 9.91 30.19
C ALA A 63 6.29 10.01 31.25
N LEU A 64 5.07 9.56 30.92
CA LEU A 64 3.92 9.63 31.82
C LEU A 64 3.89 8.54 32.90
N THR A 65 4.37 7.34 32.59
CA THR A 65 4.23 6.16 33.48
C THR A 65 5.54 5.73 34.15
N GLY A 66 6.68 6.21 33.67
CA GLY A 66 8.00 5.73 34.08
C GLY A 66 8.30 4.28 33.69
N ARG A 67 7.40 3.61 32.97
CA ARG A 67 7.55 2.20 32.54
C ARG A 67 8.15 2.11 31.15
N PHE A 68 8.92 1.06 30.90
CA PHE A 68 9.46 0.75 29.58
C PHE A 68 8.39 0.04 28.74
N PHE A 69 7.99 0.65 27.64
CA PHE A 69 7.15 0.02 26.61
C PHE A 69 8.05 -0.30 25.41
N THR A 70 8.09 -1.57 25.02
CA THR A 70 8.96 -2.04 23.93
C THR A 70 8.25 -1.84 22.58
N LEU A 71 8.95 -1.29 21.59
CA LEU A 71 8.47 -1.17 20.20
C LEU A 71 8.28 -2.52 19.48
N TYR A 72 8.73 -3.63 20.07
CA TYR A 72 8.69 -4.97 19.47
C TYR A 72 7.28 -5.44 19.10
N SER A 73 6.23 -4.94 19.76
CA SER A 73 4.84 -5.25 19.38
C SER A 73 4.41 -4.64 18.04
N LEU A 74 5.23 -3.78 17.44
CA LEU A 74 4.97 -3.11 16.16
C LEU A 74 5.84 -3.65 15.02
N ASP A 75 6.74 -4.59 15.31
CA ASP A 75 7.68 -5.22 14.36
C ASP A 75 7.01 -6.31 13.50
N ASP A 76 5.70 -6.19 13.26
CA ASP A 76 4.91 -7.26 12.68
C ASP A 76 4.62 -7.00 11.20
N VAL A 77 4.49 -8.07 10.43
CA VAL A 77 4.10 -8.02 8.99
C VAL A 77 2.83 -7.21 8.79
N VAL A 78 1.95 -7.20 9.80
CA VAL A 78 0.75 -6.38 9.88
C VAL A 78 1.04 -4.91 9.62
N TRP A 79 2.12 -4.36 10.18
CA TRP A 79 2.46 -2.95 10.05
C TRP A 79 2.84 -2.57 8.61
N LEU A 80 3.61 -3.43 7.94
CA LEU A 80 3.93 -3.26 6.54
C LEU A 80 2.67 -3.37 5.67
N VAL A 81 1.85 -4.40 5.90
CA VAL A 81 0.59 -4.61 5.16
C VAL A 81 -0.33 -3.40 5.32
N VAL A 82 -0.53 -2.90 6.54
CA VAL A 82 -1.38 -1.72 6.80
C VAL A 82 -0.82 -0.48 6.11
N SER A 83 0.49 -0.26 6.15
CA SER A 83 1.11 0.91 5.50
C SER A 83 0.95 0.87 3.98
N LEU A 84 1.09 -0.31 3.36
CA LEU A 84 0.84 -0.51 1.93
C LEU A 84 -0.64 -0.29 1.57
N LEU A 85 -1.57 -0.77 2.39
CA LEU A 85 -3.00 -0.51 2.23
C LEU A 85 -3.32 0.99 2.35
N GLN A 86 -2.68 1.71 3.27
CA GLN A 86 -2.82 3.17 3.39
C GLN A 86 -2.31 3.89 2.14
N GLY A 87 -1.15 3.50 1.59
CA GLY A 87 -0.64 4.04 0.33
C GLY A 87 -1.56 3.77 -0.86
N TRP A 88 -2.16 2.57 -0.92
CA TRP A 88 -3.12 2.22 -1.96
C TRP A 88 -4.42 3.02 -1.82
N LEU A 89 -5.00 3.08 -0.62
CA LEU A 89 -6.21 3.84 -0.32
C LEU A 89 -6.02 5.33 -0.61
N TRP A 90 -4.88 5.90 -0.23
CA TRP A 90 -4.53 7.29 -0.53
C TRP A 90 -4.55 7.55 -2.04
N ARG A 91 -3.96 6.65 -2.83
CA ARG A 91 -4.01 6.75 -4.29
C ARG A 91 -5.44 6.69 -4.81
N LEU A 92 -6.25 5.74 -4.35
CA LEU A 92 -7.65 5.63 -4.78
C LEU A 92 -8.45 6.89 -4.44
N TRP A 93 -8.23 7.46 -3.26
CA TRP A 93 -8.91 8.68 -2.83
C TRP A 93 -8.48 9.91 -3.64
N ARG A 94 -7.18 10.04 -3.94
CA ARG A 94 -6.62 11.08 -4.81
C ARG A 94 -7.22 11.04 -6.21
N ASP A 95 -7.39 9.84 -6.76
CA ASP A 95 -7.84 9.62 -8.14
C ASP A 95 -9.37 9.60 -8.27
N ALA A 96 -10.10 9.71 -7.16
CA ALA A 96 -11.55 9.77 -7.17
C ALA A 96 -12.07 11.03 -7.88
N PRO A 97 -13.10 10.93 -8.75
CA PRO A 97 -13.71 12.09 -9.39
C PRO A 97 -14.22 13.07 -8.34
N ARG A 98 -13.78 14.34 -8.41
CA ARG A 98 -14.36 15.39 -7.59
C ARG A 98 -15.73 15.79 -8.17
N PRO A 99 -16.76 16.01 -7.35
CA PRO A 99 -18.02 16.56 -7.83
C PRO A 99 -17.75 17.87 -8.56
N ARG A 100 -18.26 18.00 -9.80
CA ARG A 100 -18.23 19.29 -10.50
C ARG A 100 -19.05 20.28 -9.68
N ALA A 101 -18.46 21.41 -9.32
CA ALA A 101 -19.20 22.49 -8.68
C ALA A 101 -20.39 22.86 -9.59
N PRO A 102 -21.61 23.05 -9.04
CA PRO A 102 -22.72 23.53 -9.83
C PRO A 102 -22.33 24.89 -10.40
N VAL A 103 -22.47 25.03 -11.73
CA VAL A 103 -22.32 26.32 -12.41
C VAL A 103 -23.49 27.18 -11.94
N SER A 104 -23.18 28.18 -11.11
CA SER A 104 -24.12 29.25 -10.71
C SER A 104 -24.18 30.32 -11.79
#